data_AF-A0AA37LMQ8-F1
#
_entry.id   AF-A0AA37LMQ8-F1
#
_cell.length_a   1.000
_cell.length_b   1.000
_cell.length_c   1.000
_cell.angle_alpha   90.00
_cell.angle_beta   90.00
_cell.angle_gamma   90.00
#
_symmetry.space_group_name_H-M   'P 1'
#
loop_
_entity.id
_entity.type
_entity.pdbx_description
1 polymer ?
#
loop_
_entity_poly.entity_id
_entity_poly.type
_entity_poly.pdbx_seq_one_letter_code
_entity_poly.pdbx_strand_id
1 'polypeptide(L)' 'MDDLLNLELLSLVSKVTSELQNHLGVSDKTLAEFIIAQRVDADDYNGFKKKLAAMGADFPRVWSRASIALF' A
#
# COMPACT_ATOMS: atom_id res chain seq x y z
N MET A 1 -1.95 -8.01 -23.63
CA MET A 1 -1.05 -8.24 -22.48
C MET A 1 -1.07 -7.06 -21.52
N ASP A 2 -1.10 -5.81 -22.02
CA ASP A 2 -1.23 -4.61 -21.18
C ASP A 2 -2.55 -4.49 -20.41
N ASP A 3 -3.68 -4.87 -21.02
CA ASP A 3 -4.99 -4.71 -20.36
C ASP A 3 -5.12 -5.56 -19.08
N LEU A 4 -4.53 -6.77 -19.07
CA LEU A 4 -4.55 -7.64 -17.90
C LEU A 4 -3.71 -7.04 -16.76
N LEU A 5 -2.51 -6.54 -17.07
CA LEU A 5 -1.63 -5.88 -16.10
C LEU A 5 -2.28 -4.61 -15.53
N ASN A 6 -2.95 -3.83 -16.38
CA ASN A 6 -3.72 -2.67 -15.94
C ASN A 6 -4.86 -3.06 -15.00
N LEU A 7 -5.60 -4.14 -15.29
CA LEU A 7 -6.66 -4.64 -14.42
C LEU A 7 -6.13 -5.14 -13.07
N GLU A 8 -4.98 -5.82 -13.06
CA GLU A 8 -4.31 -6.25 -11.83
C GLU A 8 -3.88 -5.06 -10.97
N LEU A 9 -3.27 -4.04 -11.59
CA LEU A 9 -2.91 -2.79 -10.90
C LEU A 9 -4.15 -2.08 -10.34
N LEU A 10 -5.22 -1.96 -11.13
CA LEU A 10 -6.47 -1.34 -10.67
C LEU A 10 -7.10 -2.11 -9.50
N SER A 11 -7.05 -3.45 -9.54
CA SER A 11 -7.50 -4.31 -8.44
C SER A 11 -6.67 -4.10 -7.19
N LEU A 12 -5.35 -3.98 -7.33
CA LEU A 12 -4.44 -3.71 -6.22
C LEU A 12 -4.69 -2.32 -5.60
N VAL A 13 -4.81 -1.29 -6.43
CA VAL A 13 -5.13 0.09 -5.98
C VAL A 13 -6.45 0.11 -5.23
N SER A 14 -7.48 -0.56 -5.74
CA SER A 14 -8.80 -0.67 -5.08
C SER A 14 -8.72 -1.35 -3.70
N LYS A 15 -7.96 -2.46 -3.60
CA LYS A 15 -7.74 -3.16 -2.34
C LYS A 15 -7.02 -2.28 -1.32
N VAL A 16 -5.91 -1.65 -1.71
CA VAL A 16 -5.14 -0.77 -0.81
C VAL A 16 -5.99 0.43 -0.37
N THR A 17 -6.76 1.04 -1.27
CA THR A 17 -7.69 2.12 -0.92
C THR A 17 -8.74 1.67 0.10
N SER A 18 -9.26 0.46 -0.04
CA SER A 18 -10.23 -0.10 0.92
C SER A 18 -9.61 -0.35 2.30
N GLU A 19 -8.37 -0.84 2.36
CA GLU A 19 -7.65 -1.03 3.63
C GLU A 19 -7.35 0.31 4.32
N LEU A 20 -6.98 1.34 3.55
CA LEU A 20 -6.83 2.71 4.07
C LEU A 20 -8.14 3.21 4.68
N GLN A 21 -9.27 2.99 4.00
CA GLN A 21 -10.57 3.41 4.50
C GLN A 21 -10.96 2.64 5.77
N ASN A 22 -10.76 1.33 5.79
CA ASN A 22 -11.17 0.47 6.90
C ASN A 22 -10.36 0.72 8.18
N HIS A 23 -9.07 1.05 8.03
CA HIS A 23 -8.16 1.15 9.17
C HIS A 23 -7.80 2.58 9.56
N LEU A 24 -7.85 3.53 8.62
CA LEU A 24 -7.51 4.93 8.85
C LEU A 24 -8.67 5.89 8.59
N GLY A 25 -9.79 5.42 8.02
CA GLY A 25 -10.86 6.31 7.56
C GLY A 25 -10.45 7.18 6.37
N VAL A 26 -9.41 6.77 5.63
CA VAL A 26 -8.88 7.50 4.47
C VAL A 26 -9.23 6.77 3.19
N SER A 27 -10.03 7.40 2.32
CA SER A 27 -10.36 6.89 0.99
C SER A 27 -9.67 7.75 -0.07
N ASP A 28 -8.35 7.58 -0.22
CA ASP A 28 -7.52 8.33 -1.16
C ASP A 28 -6.77 7.38 -2.10
N LYS A 29 -7.09 7.48 -3.40
CA LYS A 29 -6.49 6.68 -4.46
C LYS A 29 -5.02 7.03 -4.71
N THR A 30 -4.67 8.32 -4.67
CA THR A 30 -3.30 8.79 -4.89
C THR A 30 -2.38 8.30 -3.78
N LEU A 31 -2.87 8.28 -2.54
CA LEU A 31 -2.15 7.69 -1.42
C LEU A 31 -1.97 6.16 -1.60
N ALA A 32 -2.99 5.46 -2.08
CA ALA A 32 -2.89 4.03 -2.35
C ALA A 32 -1.85 3.71 -3.45
N GLU A 33 -1.88 4.44 -4.57
CA GLU A 33 -0.88 4.33 -5.65
C GLU A 33 0.54 4.62 -5.15
N PHE A 34 0.69 5.65 -4.31
CA PHE A 34 1.97 5.99 -3.70
C PHE A 34 2.50 4.85 -2.82
N ILE A 35 1.67 4.28 -1.94
CA ILE A 35 2.06 3.16 -1.07
C ILE A 35 2.49 1.94 -1.89
N ILE A 36 1.76 1.63 -2.96
CA ILE A 36 2.11 0.55 -3.89
C ILE A 36 3.48 0.80 -4.53
N ALA A 37 3.74 2.02 -4.99
CA ALA A 37 5.04 2.38 -5.56
C ALA A 37 6.19 2.21 -4.54
N GLN A 38 5.98 2.63 -3.28
CA GLN A 38 6.98 2.45 -2.22
C GLN A 38 7.23 0.98 -1.89
N ARG A 39 6.20 0.14 -1.99
CA ARG A 39 6.33 -1.31 -1.77
C ARG A 39 7.11 -2.00 -2.87
N VAL A 40 6.87 -1.63 -4.12
CA VAL A 40 7.60 -2.15 -5.30
C VAL A 40 9.07 -1.73 -5.27
N ASP A 41 9.36 -0.51 -4.81
CA ASP A 41 10.72 0.02 -4.69
C ASP A 41 11.49 -0.54 -3.47
N ALA A 42 10.85 -1.28 -2.57
CA ALA A 42 11.48 -1.84 -1.38
C ALA A 42 11.94 -3.29 -1.60
N ASP A 43 13.21 -3.56 -1.26
CA ASP A 43 13.81 -4.90 -1.38
C ASP A 43 13.08 -5.95 -0.53
N ASP A 44 12.64 -5.53 0.67
CA ASP A 44 11.90 -6.37 1.59
C ASP A 44 10.91 -5.56 2.43
N TYR A 45 10.08 -6.27 3.20
CA TYR A 45 9.08 -5.66 4.07
C TYR A 45 9.67 -4.75 5.15
N ASN A 46 10.90 -5.01 5.62
CA ASN A 46 11.56 -4.15 6.59
C ASN A 46 12.05 -2.85 5.95
N GLY A 47 12.57 -2.90 4.72
CA GLY A 47 12.91 -1.75 3.90
C GLY A 47 11.70 -0.88 3.64
N PHE A 48 10.57 -1.48 3.27
CA PHE A 48 9.30 -0.78 3.09
C PHE A 48 8.87 -0.02 4.36
N LYS A 49 8.84 -0.70 5.52
CA LYS A 49 8.50 -0.04 6.80
C LYS A 49 9.42 1.12 7.14
N LYS A 50 10.73 0.98 6.89
CA LYS A 50 11.70 2.07 7.10
C LYS A 50 11.43 3.26 6.18
N LYS A 51 11.13 3.02 4.89
CA LYS A 51 10.75 4.07 3.94
C LYS A 51 9.52 4.82 4.43
N LEU A 52 8.46 4.12 4.83
CA LEU A 52 7.24 4.75 5.35
C LEU A 52 7.51 5.59 6.61
N ALA A 53 8.26 5.05 7.57
CA ALA A 53 8.61 5.77 8.80
C ALA A 53 9.47 7.01 8.53
N ALA A 54 10.41 6.94 7.57
CA ALA A 54 11.26 8.07 7.19
C ALA A 54 10.46 9.25 6.59
N MET A 55 9.28 8.98 6.02
CA MET A 55 8.39 10.00 5.47
C MET A 55 7.47 10.63 6.53
N GLY A 56 7.69 10.32 7.82
CA GLY A 56 6.88 10.83 8.93
C GLY A 56 5.49 10.19 9.01
N ALA A 57 5.25 9.11 8.26
CA ALA A 57 3.99 8.41 8.32
C ALA A 57 3.96 7.51 9.54
N ASP A 58 3.19 7.91 10.55
CA ASP A 58 2.93 7.13 11.76
C ASP A 58 1.80 6.13 11.47
N PHE A 59 2.08 5.19 10.55
CA PHE A 59 1.12 4.15 10.21
C PHE A 59 0.85 3.28 11.45
N PRO A 60 -0.41 3.14 11.88
CA PRO A 60 -0.75 2.36 13.06
C PRO A 60 -0.12 0.97 13.01
N ARG A 61 0.39 0.47 14.16
CA ARG A 61 0.94 -0.89 14.28
C ARG A 61 0.01 -2.00 13.75
N VAL A 62 -1.29 -1.70 13.56
CA VAL A 62 -2.29 -2.53 12.87
C VAL A 62 -1.90 -2.93 11.44
N TRP A 63 -1.01 -2.18 10.77
CA TRP A 63 -0.48 -2.49 9.44
C TRP A 63 0.41 -3.75 9.40
N SER A 64 0.67 -4.34 10.56
CA SER A 64 1.35 -5.64 10.70
C SER A 64 0.44 -6.85 10.45
N ARG A 65 -0.89 -6.66 10.29
CA ARG A 65 -1.82 -7.77 10.02
C ARG A 65 -2.12 -7.89 8.53
N ALA A 66 -1.51 -8.90 7.94
CA ALA A 66 -1.89 -9.70 6.76
C ALA A 66 -2.28 -8.99 5.44
N SER A 67 -3.05 -7.91 5.42
CA SER A 67 -3.64 -7.38 4.18
C SER A 67 -2.65 -6.59 3.32
N ILE A 68 -1.74 -5.80 3.92
CA ILE A 68 -0.71 -5.03 3.19
C ILE A 68 0.62 -5.79 3.07
N ALA A 69 0.91 -6.71 4.00
CA ALA A 69 2.14 -7.50 3.99
C ALA A 69 2.17 -8.60 2.92
N LEU A 70 1.01 -8.92 2.32
CA LEU A 70 0.87 -9.90 1.24
C LEU A 70 0.91 -9.27 -0.16
N PHE A 71 1.09 -7.96 -0.25
CA PHE A 71 1.47 -7.28 -1.48
C PHE A 71 2.99 -7.06 -1.52
#